data_AF-A0A6V7K0W4-F1
#
_entry.id   AF-A0A6V7K0W4-F1
#
_cell.length_a   1.000
_cell.length_b   1.000
_cell.length_c   1.000
_cell.angle_alpha   90.00
_cell.angle_beta   90.00
_cell.angle_gamma   90.00
#
_symmetry.space_group_name_H-M   'P 1'
#
loop_
_entity.id
_entity.type
_entity.pdbx_description
1 polymer ?
#
loop_
_entity_poly.entity_id
_entity_poly.type
_entity_poly.pdbx_seq_one_letter_code
_entity_poly.pdbx_strand_id
1 'polypeptide(L)'
;ECIKQHEVDMELSFAIQRSRDKTCGVCFEIVMDKSSREQRFGILPNCNHCFCLSCIRKWRQAKQFDNKIIRSCPECRVPSDFVCPSPFWVDTKEEKEKLIVEYKGAL
;
A
#
# COMPACT_ATOMS: atom_id res chain seq x y z
N GLU A 1 24.46 16.90 9.01
CA GLU A 1 23.84 16.23 7.85
C GLU A 1 23.97 14.70 7.80
N CYS A 2 24.92 14.06 8.50
CA CYS A 2 25.03 12.58 8.49
C CYS A 2 23.97 11.85 9.35
N ILE A 3 23.59 12.39 10.51
CA ILE A 3 22.72 11.70 11.48
C ILE A 3 21.28 11.57 10.96
N LYS A 4 20.72 12.62 10.37
CA LYS A 4 19.33 12.61 9.86
C LYS A 4 19.13 11.61 8.72
N GLN A 5 20.10 11.50 7.81
CA GLN A 5 20.04 10.52 6.72
C GLN A 5 20.10 9.10 7.28
N HIS A 6 20.98 8.87 8.26
CA HIS A 6 21.10 7.58 8.93
C HIS A 6 19.80 7.17 9.67
N GLU A 7 19.11 8.11 10.32
CA GLU A 7 17.81 7.88 10.97
C GLU A 7 16.75 7.45 9.95
N VAL A 8 16.64 8.13 8.82
CA VAL A 8 15.66 7.80 7.75
C VAL A 8 15.95 6.42 7.15
N ASP A 9 17.21 6.12 6.86
CA ASP A 9 17.61 4.82 6.30
C ASP A 9 17.30 3.67 7.28
N MET A 10 17.46 3.93 8.59
CA MET A 10 17.12 2.99 9.64
C MET A 10 15.61 2.76 9.75
N GLU A 11 14.80 3.83 9.75
CA GLU A 11 13.34 3.73 9.76
C GLU A 11 12.82 2.96 8.53
N LEU A 12 13.37 3.24 7.35
CA LEU A 12 13.03 2.53 6.12
C LEU A 12 13.36 1.04 6.21
N SER A 13 14.53 0.69 6.76
CA SER A 13 14.94 -0.69 6.96
C SER A 13 13.98 -1.45 7.87
N PHE A 14 13.51 -0.82 8.95
CA PHE A 14 12.49 -1.40 9.84
C PHE A 14 11.13 -1.55 9.15
N ALA A 15 10.71 -0.56 8.34
CA ALA A 15 9.48 -0.67 7.56
C ALA A 15 9.54 -1.84 6.57
N ILE A 16 10.64 -1.99 5.83
CA ILE A 16 10.87 -3.13 4.93
C ILE A 16 10.84 -4.45 5.68
N GLN A 17 11.47 -4.51 6.85
CA GLN A 17 11.48 -5.73 7.67
C GLN A 17 10.08 -6.13 8.13
N ARG A 18 9.26 -5.17 8.60
CA ARG A 18 7.84 -5.38 8.96
C ARG A 18 6.94 -5.74 7.78
N SER A 19 7.42 -5.54 6.56
CA SER A 19 6.66 -5.82 5.33
C SER A 19 6.85 -7.24 4.82
N ARG A 20 7.87 -7.96 5.29
CA ARG A 20 8.34 -9.23 4.68
C ARG A 20 7.28 -10.32 4.60
N ASP A 21 6.41 -10.41 5.59
CA ASP A 21 5.39 -11.45 5.74
C ASP A 21 3.98 -10.96 5.34
N LYS A 22 3.86 -9.72 4.86
CA LYS A 22 2.55 -9.14 4.53
C LYS A 22 2.00 -9.78 3.26
N THR A 23 0.84 -10.40 3.44
CA THR A 23 0.12 -11.14 2.40
C THR A 23 -0.97 -10.28 1.77
N CYS A 24 -1.15 -10.41 0.46
CA CYS A 24 -2.22 -9.72 -0.27
C CYS A 24 -3.59 -10.37 -0.02
N GLY A 25 -4.59 -9.62 0.42
CA GLY A 25 -5.96 -10.10 0.65
C GLY A 25 -6.76 -10.47 -0.62
N VAL A 26 -6.17 -10.33 -1.81
CA VAL A 26 -6.81 -10.70 -3.10
C VAL A 26 -6.17 -11.94 -3.73
N CYS A 27 -4.84 -12.00 -3.83
CA CYS A 27 -4.15 -13.15 -4.43
C CYS A 27 -3.53 -14.10 -3.39
N PHE A 28 -3.56 -13.76 -2.10
CA PHE A 28 -3.00 -14.54 -0.99
C PHE A 28 -1.50 -14.84 -1.09
N GLU A 29 -0.77 -14.11 -1.94
CA GLU A 29 0.68 -14.18 -2.04
C GLU A 29 1.34 -13.14 -1.14
N ILE A 30 2.53 -13.46 -0.64
CA ILE A 30 3.40 -12.51 0.07
C ILE A 30 3.86 -11.45 -0.93
N VAL A 31 3.60 -10.17 -0.62
CA VAL A 31 3.89 -9.08 -1.56
C VAL A 31 5.39 -8.90 -1.76
N MET A 32 6.18 -9.12 -0.72
CA MET A 32 7.64 -8.97 -0.75
C MET A 32 8.38 -10.07 -1.51
N ASP A 33 7.74 -11.23 -1.73
CA ASP A 33 8.31 -12.35 -2.49
C ASP A 33 8.09 -12.21 -4.01
N LYS A 34 7.34 -11.19 -4.44
CA LYS A 34 7.07 -10.90 -5.84
C LYS A 34 8.31 -10.36 -6.55
N SER A 35 8.29 -10.44 -7.88
CA SER A 35 9.32 -9.79 -8.71
C SER A 35 9.44 -8.29 -8.40
N SER A 36 10.62 -7.70 -8.59
CA SER A 36 10.89 -6.30 -8.19
C SER A 36 9.92 -5.26 -8.80
N ARG A 37 9.25 -5.59 -9.91
CA ARG A 37 8.24 -4.72 -10.54
C ARG A 37 6.88 -4.80 -9.85
N GLU A 38 6.57 -5.94 -9.22
CA GLU A 38 5.30 -6.24 -8.56
C GLU A 38 5.38 -6.20 -7.04
N GLN A 39 6.58 -6.11 -6.49
CA GLN A 39 6.91 -5.95 -5.07
C GLN A 39 6.55 -4.54 -4.56
N ARG A 40 5.27 -4.19 -4.69
CA ARG A 40 4.70 -2.92 -4.23
C ARG A 40 3.35 -3.16 -3.59
N PHE A 41 3.12 -2.45 -2.50
CA PHE A 41 1.87 -2.41 -1.79
C PHE A 41 0.95 -1.36 -2.41
N GLY A 42 -0.34 -1.68 -2.46
CA GLY A 42 -1.40 -0.73 -2.78
C GLY A 42 -2.12 -0.31 -1.51
N ILE A 43 -1.74 0.84 -0.96
CA ILE A 43 -2.27 1.35 0.30
C ILE A 43 -3.58 2.10 0.03
N LEU A 44 -4.65 1.72 0.73
CA LEU A 44 -5.93 2.42 0.71
C LEU A 44 -6.02 3.37 1.90
N PRO A 45 -6.28 4.68 1.75
CA PRO A 45 -6.34 5.64 2.86
C PRO A 45 -7.25 5.22 4.02
N ASN A 46 -8.44 4.70 3.70
CA ASN A 46 -9.52 4.57 4.67
C ASN A 46 -9.61 3.21 5.38
N CYS A 47 -8.67 2.28 5.14
CA CYS A 47 -8.65 0.97 5.82
C CYS A 47 -7.26 0.35 5.86
N ASN A 48 -6.98 -0.57 6.78
CA ASN A 48 -5.65 -1.19 6.94
C ASN A 48 -5.49 -2.56 6.26
N HIS A 49 -6.25 -2.82 5.20
CA HIS A 49 -6.18 -4.09 4.46
C HIS A 49 -5.04 -4.09 3.44
N CYS A 50 -4.29 -5.18 3.41
CA CYS A 50 -3.05 -5.31 2.63
C CYS A 50 -3.32 -5.86 1.24
N PHE A 51 -2.90 -5.13 0.21
CA PHE A 51 -3.01 -5.56 -1.18
C PHE A 51 -1.72 -5.35 -1.94
N CYS A 52 -1.44 -6.26 -2.87
CA CYS A 52 -0.45 -6.05 -3.90
C CYS A 52 -0.94 -4.96 -4.87
N LEU A 53 -0.04 -4.10 -5.36
CA LEU A 53 -0.41 -2.97 -6.22
C LEU A 53 -1.10 -3.41 -7.51
N SER A 54 -0.65 -4.51 -8.12
CA SER A 54 -1.28 -5.06 -9.33
C SER A 54 -2.70 -5.58 -9.07
N CYS A 55 -2.91 -6.20 -7.90
CA CYS A 55 -4.21 -6.74 -7.47
C CYS A 55 -5.25 -5.63 -7.32
N ILE A 56 -4.92 -4.59 -6.54
CA ILE A 56 -5.88 -3.49 -6.29
C ILE A 56 -6.13 -2.63 -7.54
N ARG A 57 -5.15 -2.52 -8.45
CA ARG A 57 -5.35 -1.88 -9.75
C ARG A 57 -6.33 -2.67 -10.63
N LYS A 58 -6.18 -3.99 -10.71
CA LYS A 58 -7.13 -4.87 -11.42
C LYS A 58 -8.53 -4.75 -10.83
N TRP A 59 -8.67 -4.74 -9.51
CA TRP A 59 -9.94 -4.52 -8.81
C TRP A 59 -10.60 -3.21 -9.25
N ARG A 60 -9.86 -2.09 -9.23
CA ARG A 60 -10.37 -0.77 -9.65
C ARG A 60 -10.68 -0.64 -11.13
N GLN A 61 -10.14 -1.52 -11.98
CA GLN A 61 -10.37 -1.52 -13.43
C GLN A 61 -11.52 -2.45 -13.85
N ALA A 62 -12.08 -3.23 -12.92
CA ALA A 62 -13.13 -4.19 -13.21
C ALA A 62 -14.44 -3.49 -13.63
N LYS A 63 -14.67 -3.34 -14.94
CA LYS A 63 -15.86 -2.67 -15.50
C LYS A 63 -17.19 -3.39 -15.24
N GLN A 64 -17.15 -4.61 -14.70
CA GLN A 64 -18.33 -5.43 -14.43
C GLN A 64 -19.11 -4.97 -13.19
N PHE A 65 -18.50 -4.17 -12.32
CA PHE A 65 -19.10 -3.72 -11.07
C PHE A 65 -19.30 -2.20 -11.05
N ASP A 66 -20.28 -1.76 -10.26
CA ASP A 66 -20.54 -0.34 -10.04
C ASP A 66 -19.29 0.36 -9.47
N ASN A 67 -19.11 1.63 -9.82
CA ASN A 67 -18.00 2.49 -9.39
C ASN A 67 -17.86 2.52 -7.86
N LYS A 68 -18.98 2.43 -7.13
CA LYS A 68 -18.99 2.34 -5.66
C LYS A 68 -18.26 1.09 -5.15
N ILE A 69 -18.39 -0.04 -5.84
CA ILE A 69 -17.80 -1.31 -5.44
C ILE A 69 -16.31 -1.33 -5.78
N ILE A 70 -15.93 -0.97 -7.01
CA ILE A 70 -14.54 -1.03 -7.46
C ILE A 70 -13.65 0.03 -6.79
N ARG A 71 -14.23 1.15 -6.32
CA ARG A 71 -13.53 2.16 -5.51
C ARG A 71 -13.54 1.86 -4.01
N SER A 72 -14.09 0.73 -3.60
CA SER A 72 -14.08 0.30 -2.20
C SER A 72 -13.03 -0.77 -1.95
N CYS A 73 -12.62 -0.91 -0.69
CA CYS A 73 -11.75 -1.99 -0.25
C CYS A 73 -12.38 -3.37 -0.59
N PRO A 74 -11.63 -4.31 -1.19
CA PRO A 74 -12.11 -5.68 -1.45
C PRO A 74 -12.61 -6.42 -0.20
N GLU A 75 -12.01 -6.14 0.96
CA GLU A 75 -12.30 -6.84 2.22
C GLU A 75 -13.41 -6.16 3.02
N CYS A 76 -13.21 -4.91 3.47
CA CYS A 76 -14.18 -4.23 4.33
C CYS A 76 -15.18 -3.32 3.62
N ARG A 77 -15.09 -3.18 2.29
CA ARG A 77 -15.98 -2.33 1.48
C ARG A 77 -16.00 -0.84 1.85
N VAL A 78 -15.07 -0.38 2.69
CA VAL A 78 -14.91 1.05 2.96
C VAL A 78 -14.48 1.74 1.65
N PRO A 79 -15.18 2.81 1.23
CA PRO A 79 -14.84 3.54 0.02
C PRO A 79 -13.48 4.22 0.16
N SER A 80 -12.74 4.29 -0.95
CA SER A 80 -11.41 4.87 -0.99
C SER A 80 -11.17 5.52 -2.35
N ASP A 81 -10.91 6.83 -2.37
CA ASP A 81 -10.87 7.57 -3.64
C ASP A 81 -9.64 7.24 -4.49
N PHE A 82 -8.51 6.92 -3.86
CA PHE A 82 -7.25 6.65 -4.55
C PHE A 82 -6.48 5.47 -3.92
N VAL A 83 -5.48 4.96 -4.64
CA VAL A 83 -4.51 3.98 -4.15
C VAL A 83 -3.16 4.67 -4.08
N CYS A 84 -2.52 4.61 -2.92
CA CYS A 84 -1.15 5.07 -2.76
C CYS A 84 -0.18 3.88 -2.96
N PRO A 85 0.65 3.87 -4.00
CA PRO A 85 1.67 2.85 -4.16
C PRO A 85 2.79 3.06 -3.12
N SER A 86 3.27 1.97 -2.51
CA SER A 86 4.39 2.01 -1.56
C SER A 86 5.32 0.80 -1.74
N PRO A 87 6.65 0.94 -1.62
CA PRO A 87 7.57 -0.19 -1.64
C PRO A 87 7.57 -1.00 -0.33
N PHE A 88 7.03 -0.46 0.76
CA PHE A 88 6.87 -1.13 2.05
C PHE A 88 5.44 -0.96 2.58
N TRP A 89 5.06 -1.84 3.50
CA TRP A 89 3.79 -1.80 4.21
C TRP A 89 3.85 -0.82 5.39
N VAL A 90 2.72 -0.16 5.66
CA VAL A 90 2.52 0.74 6.80
C VAL A 90 1.34 0.23 7.62
N ASP A 91 1.57 0.00 8.92
CA ASP A 91 0.55 -0.56 9.81
C ASP A 91 -0.18 0.53 10.62
N THR A 92 0.45 1.68 10.86
CA THR A 92 -0.11 2.75 11.69
C THR A 92 -0.82 3.82 10.87
N LYS A 93 -1.76 4.52 11.51
CA LYS A 93 -2.49 5.61 10.88
C LYS A 93 -1.54 6.78 10.56
N GLU A 94 -0.60 7.06 11.45
CA GLU A 94 0.36 8.16 11.34
C GLU A 94 1.34 7.96 10.18
N GLU A 95 1.93 6.76 10.04
CA GLU A 95 2.82 6.42 8.92
C GLU A 95 2.09 6.50 7.58
N LYS A 96 0.84 6.04 7.58
CA LYS A 96 -0.01 6.07 6.39
C LYS A 96 -0.38 7.49 5.97
N GLU A 97 -0.74 8.34 6.93
CA GLU A 97 -1.03 9.75 6.67
C GLU A 97 0.20 10.46 6.11
N LYS A 98 1.39 10.23 6.70
CA LYS A 98 2.66 10.75 6.16
C LYS A 98 2.89 10.30 4.71
N LEU A 99 2.79 8.99 4.45
CA LEU A 99 2.96 8.41 3.11
C LEU A 99 1.98 9.01 2.09
N ILE A 100 0.71 9.21 2.48
CA ILE A 100 -0.30 9.82 1.63
C ILE A 100 0.01 11.29 1.34
N VAL A 101 0.43 12.06 2.35
CA VAL A 101 0.79 13.47 2.19
C VAL A 101 1.99 13.63 1.26
N GLU A 102 3.03 12.81 1.45
CA GLU A 102 4.20 12.79 0.57
C GLU A 102 3.83 12.43 -0.87
N TYR A 103 3.01 11.41 -1.06
CA TYR A 103 2.55 11.01 -2.39
C TYR A 103 1.73 12.11 -3.08
N LYS A 104 0.87 12.82 -2.34
CA LYS A 104 0.09 13.95 -2.87
C LYS A 104 0.97 15.17 -3.19
N GLY A 105 2.04 15.40 -2.43
CA GLY A 105 2.96 16.52 -2.67
C GLY A 105 3.91 16.28 -3.86
N ALA A 106 4.13 15.02 -4.23
CA ALA A 106 4.94 14.64 -5.39
C ALA A 106 4.15 14.53 -6.71
N LEU A 107 2.82 14.72 -6.68
CA LEU A 107 1.91 14.78 -7.83
C LEU A 107 1.75 16.22 -8.34
#